data_AF-A0A8T5RRN0-F1
#
_entry.id   AF-A0A8T5RRN0-F1
#
_cell.length_a   1.000
_cell.length_b   1.000
_cell.length_c   1.000
_cell.angle_alpha   90.00
_cell.angle_beta   90.00
_cell.angle_gamma   90.00
#
_symmetry.space_group_name_H-M   'P 1'
#
loop_
_entity.id
_entity.type
_entity.pdbx_description
1 polymer ?
#
loop_
_entity_poly.entity_id
_entity_poly.type
_entity_poly.pdbx_seq_one_letter_code
_entity_poly.pdbx_strand_id
1 'polypeptide(L)'
;MIDWDLAEEKPDKKQPVEGNKLLELRSNINNLEQNISQKDKDLGKIQDELKTTKDKLMGRERSLIQLTERKSSAGKSLDKIKEEKLHVDIELTKLKAVNSELETKLAKSTEKISALEGQLNNIITKFEEIEQKILTKEQGDQFKEEELLGKATEILEKEKELQNYKTIIEQRNKEIEFLKKNLEVEKGKTSYQMKRVESIEAQVIMAENVFNIITKIKDLIGVKGFLSDKELESILSEIKE
;
A
#
# COMPACT_ATOMS: atom_id res chain seq x y z
N MET A 1 -127.26 61.10 -42.86
CA MET A 1 -125.99 61.45 -42.22
C MET A 1 -126.35 62.23 -40.96
N ILE A 2 -125.92 61.79 -39.77
CA ILE A 2 -126.22 62.50 -38.51
C ILE A 2 -125.41 63.80 -38.50
N ASP A 3 -126.07 64.92 -38.23
CA ASP A 3 -125.46 66.26 -38.19
C ASP A 3 -125.07 66.58 -36.74
N TRP A 4 -123.80 66.33 -36.41
CA TRP A 4 -123.26 66.45 -35.05
C TRP A 4 -123.18 67.89 -34.58
N ASP A 5 -122.93 68.82 -35.49
CA ASP A 5 -122.83 70.25 -35.19
C ASP A 5 -124.21 70.79 -34.76
N LEU A 6 -125.29 70.28 -35.37
CA LEU A 6 -126.66 70.64 -35.01
C LEU A 6 -127.11 70.08 -33.64
N ALA A 7 -126.60 68.91 -33.25
CA ALA A 7 -126.89 68.30 -31.94
C ALA A 7 -126.14 69.00 -30.78
N GLU A 8 -125.01 69.64 -31.07
CA GLU A 8 -124.17 70.39 -30.11
C GLU A 8 -124.70 71.83 -29.90
N GLU A 9 -125.15 72.50 -30.96
CA GLU A 9 -125.71 73.86 -30.87
C GLU A 9 -127.16 73.93 -30.39
N LYS A 10 -128.01 72.94 -30.73
CA LYS A 10 -129.46 72.93 -30.43
C LYS A 10 -129.98 71.52 -30.13
N PRO A 11 -129.78 70.98 -28.92
CA PRO A 11 -130.13 69.60 -28.56
C PRO A 11 -131.64 69.28 -28.63
N ASP A 12 -132.50 70.30 -28.62
CA ASP A 12 -133.97 70.19 -28.62
C ASP A 12 -134.62 70.34 -30.01
N LYS A 13 -133.84 70.55 -31.08
CA LYS A 13 -134.38 70.71 -32.44
C LYS A 13 -134.88 69.37 -32.99
N LYS A 14 -135.92 69.38 -33.85
CA LYS A 14 -136.53 68.19 -34.49
C LYS A 14 -135.49 67.36 -35.25
N GLN A 15 -134.87 66.42 -34.55
CA GLN A 15 -134.06 65.34 -35.05
C GLN A 15 -134.77 64.01 -34.69
N PRO A 16 -134.55 62.92 -35.45
CA PRO A 16 -135.22 61.64 -35.21
C PRO A 16 -134.89 61.00 -33.85
N VAL A 17 -133.88 61.51 -33.12
CA VAL A 17 -133.45 61.07 -31.79
C VAL A 17 -133.11 62.31 -30.96
N GLU A 18 -133.37 62.29 -29.65
CA GLU A 18 -133.03 63.40 -28.72
C GLU A 18 -131.52 63.71 -28.76
N GLY A 19 -131.15 64.98 -28.96
CA GLY A 19 -129.75 65.42 -29.10
C GLY A 19 -128.87 65.04 -27.90
N ASN A 20 -129.44 65.05 -26.68
CA ASN A 20 -128.73 64.66 -25.45
C ASN A 20 -128.26 63.19 -25.47
N LYS A 21 -129.11 62.26 -25.96
CA LYS A 21 -128.75 60.83 -26.10
C LYS A 21 -127.67 60.63 -27.16
N LEU A 22 -127.68 61.43 -28.22
CA LEU A 22 -126.65 61.40 -29.26
C LEU A 22 -125.30 61.91 -28.74
N LEU A 23 -125.28 62.97 -27.94
CA LEU A 23 -124.07 63.50 -27.30
C LEU A 23 -123.48 62.52 -26.27
N GLU A 24 -124.32 61.87 -25.46
CA GLU A 24 -123.89 60.82 -24.53
C GLU A 24 -123.28 59.62 -25.26
N LEU A 25 -123.91 59.18 -26.36
CA LEU A 25 -123.36 58.13 -27.22
C LEU A 25 -122.02 58.55 -27.84
N ARG A 26 -121.88 59.80 -28.31
CA ARG A 26 -120.60 60.33 -28.84
C ARG A 26 -119.51 60.34 -27.77
N SER A 27 -119.83 60.74 -26.53
CA SER A 27 -118.90 60.70 -25.40
C SER A 27 -118.47 59.28 -25.06
N ASN A 28 -119.42 58.33 -25.02
CA ASN A 28 -119.13 56.91 -24.79
C ASN A 28 -118.29 56.31 -25.92
N ILE A 29 -118.58 56.65 -27.19
CA ILE A 29 -117.79 56.24 -28.34
C ILE A 29 -116.37 56.80 -28.24
N ASN A 30 -116.19 58.09 -27.97
CA ASN A 30 -114.87 58.69 -27.79
C ASN A 30 -114.09 58.04 -26.63
N ASN A 31 -114.74 57.77 -25.50
CA ASN A 31 -114.13 57.07 -24.37
C ASN A 31 -113.71 55.64 -24.73
N LEU A 32 -114.55 54.93 -25.49
CA LEU A 32 -114.23 53.58 -25.97
C LEU A 32 -113.08 53.60 -26.98
N GLU A 33 -113.07 54.54 -27.93
CA GLU A 33 -111.97 54.73 -28.89
C GLU A 33 -110.65 55.06 -28.19
N GLN A 34 -110.69 55.94 -27.18
CA GLN A 34 -109.53 56.27 -26.36
C GLN A 34 -109.03 55.06 -25.57
N ASN A 35 -109.94 54.28 -24.97
CA ASN A 35 -109.60 53.04 -24.27
C ASN A 35 -109.03 51.96 -25.20
N ILE A 36 -109.58 51.81 -26.40
CA ILE A 36 -109.06 50.89 -27.43
C ILE A 36 -107.66 51.33 -27.84
N SER A 37 -107.46 52.60 -28.17
CA SER A 37 -106.14 53.15 -28.53
C SER A 37 -105.11 52.96 -27.42
N GLN A 38 -105.52 53.13 -26.16
CA GLN A 38 -104.64 52.90 -25.01
C GLN A 38 -104.29 51.42 -24.85
N LYS A 39 -105.27 50.51 -24.97
CA LYS A 39 -105.04 49.07 -24.92
C LYS A 39 -104.15 48.58 -26.06
N ASP A 40 -104.30 49.14 -27.27
CA ASP A 40 -103.43 48.81 -28.41
C ASP A 40 -101.99 49.23 -28.16
N LYS A 41 -101.76 50.42 -27.56
CA LYS A 41 -100.43 50.86 -27.14
C LYS A 41 -99.83 49.92 -26.08
N ASP A 42 -100.62 49.52 -25.10
CA ASP A 42 -100.13 48.64 -24.03
C ASP A 42 -99.89 47.21 -24.52
N LEU A 43 -100.72 46.69 -25.44
CA LEU A 43 -100.48 45.44 -26.16
C LEU A 43 -99.17 45.49 -26.96
N GLY A 44 -98.91 46.60 -27.66
CA GLY A 44 -97.66 46.83 -28.36
C GLY A 44 -96.44 46.77 -27.43
N LYS A 45 -96.50 47.45 -26.27
CA LYS A 45 -95.44 47.39 -25.26
C LYS A 45 -95.21 45.98 -24.72
N ILE A 46 -96.28 45.26 -24.38
CA ILE A 46 -96.20 43.88 -23.90
C ILE A 46 -95.58 42.96 -24.95
N GLN A 47 -95.90 43.17 -26.23
CA GLN A 47 -95.34 42.40 -27.33
C GLN A 47 -93.83 42.64 -27.49
N ASP A 48 -93.38 43.89 -27.34
CA ASP A 48 -91.95 44.23 -27.37
C ASP A 48 -91.20 43.68 -26.14
N GLU A 49 -91.79 43.76 -24.95
CA GLU A 49 -91.26 43.16 -23.72
C GLU A 49 -91.18 41.63 -23.82
N LEU A 50 -92.20 40.99 -24.39
CA LEU A 50 -92.21 39.54 -24.62
C LEU A 50 -91.12 39.13 -25.62
N LYS A 51 -90.92 39.92 -26.69
CA LYS A 51 -89.86 39.67 -27.66
C LYS A 51 -88.48 39.79 -27.02
N THR A 52 -88.23 40.88 -26.29
CA THR A 52 -86.95 41.11 -25.62
C THR A 52 -86.64 40.08 -24.52
N THR A 53 -87.65 39.62 -23.77
CA THR A 53 -87.47 38.56 -22.77
C THR A 53 -87.19 37.21 -23.43
N LYS A 54 -87.86 36.88 -24.54
CA LYS A 54 -87.59 35.67 -25.32
C LYS A 54 -86.15 35.64 -25.86
N ASP A 55 -85.67 36.76 -26.40
CA ASP A 55 -84.29 36.86 -26.92
C ASP A 55 -83.26 36.71 -25.78
N LYS A 56 -83.51 37.32 -24.62
CA LYS A 56 -82.66 37.14 -23.42
C LYS A 56 -82.67 35.70 -22.91
N LEU A 57 -83.83 35.02 -22.92
CA LEU A 57 -83.95 33.63 -22.49
C LEU A 57 -83.15 32.70 -23.40
N MET A 58 -83.32 32.83 -24.72
CA MET A 58 -82.53 32.06 -25.70
C MET A 58 -81.03 32.32 -25.55
N GLY A 59 -80.62 33.56 -25.27
CA GLY A 59 -79.23 33.89 -24.99
C GLY A 59 -78.69 33.15 -23.76
N ARG A 60 -79.45 33.13 -22.66
CA ARG A 60 -79.09 32.42 -21.42
C ARG A 60 -79.05 30.91 -21.60
N GLU A 61 -79.98 30.32 -22.34
CA GLU A 61 -79.98 28.89 -22.66
C GLU A 61 -78.71 28.49 -23.42
N ARG A 62 -78.31 29.26 -24.43
CA ARG A 62 -77.04 29.03 -25.16
C ARG A 62 -75.83 29.13 -24.24
N SER A 63 -75.78 30.11 -23.34
CA SER A 63 -74.69 30.23 -22.36
C SER A 63 -74.64 29.07 -21.38
N LEU A 64 -75.79 28.56 -20.94
CA LEU A 64 -75.87 27.41 -20.03
C LEU A 64 -75.36 26.12 -20.69
N ILE A 65 -75.68 25.90 -21.96
CA ILE A 65 -75.16 24.76 -22.74
C ILE A 65 -73.63 24.85 -22.83
N GLN A 66 -73.09 26.02 -23.20
CA GLN A 66 -71.64 26.24 -23.28
C GLN A 66 -70.94 26.03 -21.93
N LEU A 67 -71.53 26.49 -20.83
CA LEU A 67 -70.99 26.27 -19.48
C LEU A 67 -71.00 24.78 -19.10
N THR A 68 -72.04 24.05 -19.48
CA THR A 68 -72.16 22.61 -19.20
C THR A 68 -71.11 21.82 -19.97
N GLU A 69 -70.89 22.14 -21.24
CA GLU A 69 -69.84 21.53 -22.07
C GLU A 69 -68.45 21.80 -21.49
N ARG A 70 -68.16 23.06 -21.11
CA ARG A 70 -66.90 23.43 -20.46
C ARG A 70 -66.69 22.71 -19.12
N LYS A 71 -67.75 22.55 -18.33
CA LYS A 71 -67.69 21.80 -17.07
C LYS A 71 -67.35 20.33 -17.32
N SER A 72 -67.94 19.72 -18.35
CA SER A 72 -67.68 18.33 -18.73
C SER A 72 -66.24 18.14 -19.21
N SER A 73 -65.73 19.03 -20.06
CA SER A 73 -64.33 18.96 -20.52
C SER A 73 -63.33 19.19 -19.39
N ALA A 74 -63.60 20.14 -18.50
CA ALA A 74 -62.79 20.36 -17.30
C ALA A 74 -62.78 19.13 -16.37
N GLY A 75 -63.93 18.45 -16.21
CA GLY A 75 -64.03 17.20 -15.45
C GLY A 75 -63.12 16.11 -16.01
N LYS A 76 -63.19 15.85 -17.32
CA LYS A 76 -62.32 14.87 -17.99
C LYS A 76 -60.83 15.20 -17.85
N SER A 77 -60.47 16.48 -17.98
CA SER A 77 -59.08 16.91 -17.78
C SER A 77 -58.62 16.71 -16.34
N LEU A 78 -59.49 16.95 -15.36
CA LEU A 78 -59.17 16.76 -13.95
C LEU A 78 -58.94 15.27 -13.63
N ASP A 79 -59.76 14.38 -14.18
CA ASP A 79 -59.61 12.95 -13.96
C ASP A 79 -58.30 12.42 -14.57
N LYS A 80 -57.94 12.89 -15.78
CA LYS A 80 -56.63 12.58 -16.37
C LYS A 80 -55.45 13.05 -15.50
N ILE A 81 -55.52 14.27 -14.97
CA ILE A 81 -54.49 14.80 -14.07
C ILE A 81 -54.39 13.97 -12.78
N LYS A 82 -55.50 13.48 -12.24
CA LYS A 82 -55.49 12.60 -11.06
C LYS A 82 -54.82 11.26 -11.35
N GLU A 83 -55.09 10.66 -12.51
CA GLU A 83 -54.45 9.42 -12.94
C GLU A 83 -52.94 9.61 -13.12
N GLU A 84 -52.53 10.66 -13.83
CA GLU A 84 -51.11 11.02 -14.01
C GLU A 84 -50.42 11.25 -12.66
N LYS A 85 -51.08 11.95 -11.72
CA LYS A 85 -50.55 12.16 -10.37
C LYS A 85 -50.36 10.84 -9.61
N LEU A 86 -51.36 9.96 -9.63
CA LEU A 86 -51.27 8.65 -8.97
C LEU A 86 -50.12 7.81 -9.55
N HIS A 87 -49.94 7.85 -10.87
CA HIS A 87 -48.84 7.17 -11.53
C HIS A 87 -47.47 7.69 -11.05
N VAL A 88 -47.30 9.02 -11.02
CA VAL A 88 -46.07 9.66 -10.51
C VAL A 88 -45.82 9.31 -9.05
N ASP A 89 -46.85 9.30 -8.19
CA ASP A 89 -46.71 8.92 -6.78
C ASP A 89 -46.24 7.46 -6.61
N ILE A 90 -46.73 6.54 -7.47
CA ILE A 90 -46.28 5.14 -7.49
C ILE A 90 -44.82 5.02 -7.94
N GLU A 91 -44.41 5.78 -8.96
CA GLU A 91 -43.01 5.76 -9.41
C GLU A 91 -42.08 6.36 -8.37
N LEU A 92 -42.48 7.46 -7.73
CA LEU A 92 -41.71 8.13 -6.70
C LEU A 92 -41.49 7.23 -5.48
N THR A 93 -42.52 6.48 -5.07
CA THR A 93 -42.39 5.51 -3.97
C THR A 93 -41.45 4.36 -4.32
N LYS A 94 -41.50 3.84 -5.56
CA LYS A 94 -40.55 2.82 -6.04
C LYS A 94 -39.11 3.35 -6.06
N LEU A 95 -38.89 4.54 -6.63
CA LEU A 95 -37.57 5.17 -6.69
C LEU A 95 -37.00 5.42 -5.29
N LYS A 96 -37.83 5.83 -4.33
CA LYS A 96 -37.41 6.04 -2.95
C LYS A 96 -36.95 4.73 -2.28
N ALA A 97 -37.65 3.63 -2.53
CA ALA A 97 -37.24 2.31 -2.02
C ALA A 97 -35.90 1.86 -2.61
N VAL A 98 -35.72 2.00 -3.92
CA VAL A 98 -34.45 1.69 -4.60
C VAL A 98 -33.31 2.57 -4.08
N ASN A 99 -33.55 3.87 -3.89
CA ASN A 99 -32.54 4.79 -3.37
C ASN A 99 -32.09 4.40 -1.96
N SER A 100 -33.02 4.04 -1.08
CA SER A 100 -32.68 3.53 0.26
C SER A 100 -31.87 2.23 0.20
N GLU A 101 -32.20 1.31 -0.70
CA GLU A 101 -31.43 0.08 -0.89
C GLU A 101 -30.00 0.38 -1.37
N LEU A 102 -29.84 1.30 -2.33
CA LEU A 102 -28.53 1.72 -2.83
C LEU A 102 -27.70 2.41 -1.73
N GLU A 103 -28.30 3.26 -0.91
CA GLU A 103 -27.64 3.89 0.24
C GLU A 103 -27.11 2.83 1.22
N THR A 104 -27.90 1.79 1.53
CA THR A 104 -27.44 0.70 2.41
C THR A 104 -26.31 -0.13 1.80
N LYS A 105 -26.36 -0.41 0.48
CA LYS A 105 -25.30 -1.12 -0.24
C LYS A 105 -24.02 -0.29 -0.31
N LEU A 106 -24.14 1.02 -0.48
CA LEU A 106 -23.02 1.96 -0.46
C LEU A 106 -22.35 1.95 0.91
N ALA A 107 -23.13 2.14 1.99
CA ALA A 107 -22.60 2.11 3.36
C ALA A 107 -21.84 0.83 3.68
N LYS A 108 -22.41 -0.35 3.35
CA LYS A 108 -21.73 -1.65 3.53
C LYS A 108 -20.44 -1.76 2.73
N SER A 109 -20.43 -1.23 1.50
CA SER A 109 -19.24 -1.25 0.66
C SER A 109 -18.15 -0.34 1.23
N THR A 110 -18.52 0.85 1.73
CA THR A 110 -17.61 1.79 2.40
C THR A 110 -17.01 1.19 3.68
N GLU A 111 -17.81 0.53 4.52
CA GLU A 111 -17.30 -0.18 5.70
C GLU A 111 -16.30 -1.28 5.33
N LYS A 112 -16.60 -2.07 4.29
CA LYS A 112 -15.68 -3.11 3.81
C LYS A 112 -14.37 -2.53 3.27
N ILE A 113 -14.44 -1.42 2.54
CA ILE A 113 -13.24 -0.72 2.04
C ILE A 113 -12.38 -0.26 3.22
N SER A 114 -12.98 0.40 4.22
CA SER A 114 -12.26 0.87 5.40
C SER A 114 -11.60 -0.27 6.18
N ALA A 115 -12.28 -1.42 6.30
CA ALA A 115 -11.70 -2.61 6.93
C ALA A 115 -10.50 -3.16 6.14
N LEU A 116 -10.59 -3.21 4.80
CA LEU A 116 -9.50 -3.65 3.93
C LEU A 116 -8.31 -2.70 3.96
N GLU A 117 -8.54 -1.39 3.99
CA GLU A 117 -7.49 -0.37 4.14
C GLU A 117 -6.76 -0.53 5.48
N GLY A 118 -7.49 -0.78 6.57
CA GLY A 118 -6.91 -1.07 7.88
C GLY A 118 -6.05 -2.34 7.87
N GLN A 119 -6.51 -3.41 7.21
CA GLN A 119 -5.73 -4.64 7.03
C GLN A 119 -4.46 -4.40 6.21
N LEU A 120 -4.56 -3.63 5.12
CA LEU A 120 -3.43 -3.30 4.26
C LEU A 120 -2.37 -2.50 5.02
N ASN A 121 -2.76 -1.48 5.79
CA ASN A 121 -1.83 -0.71 6.62
C ASN A 121 -1.10 -1.60 7.64
N ASN A 122 -1.79 -2.55 8.27
CA ASN A 122 -1.17 -3.51 9.17
C ASN A 122 -0.18 -4.47 8.47
N ILE A 123 -0.41 -4.78 7.20
CA ILE A 123 0.53 -5.60 6.40
C ILE A 123 1.75 -4.75 6.03
N ILE A 124 1.55 -3.50 5.63
CA ILE A 124 2.63 -2.56 5.29
C ILE A 124 3.57 -2.37 6.48
N THR A 125 3.05 -2.09 7.68
CA THR A 125 3.88 -1.91 8.88
C THR A 125 4.68 -3.18 9.22
N LYS A 126 4.06 -4.35 9.13
CA LYS A 126 4.77 -5.63 9.32
C LYS A 126 5.84 -5.87 8.26
N PHE A 127 5.58 -5.47 7.01
CA PHE A 127 6.55 -5.58 5.92
C PHE A 127 7.76 -4.68 6.20
N GLU A 128 7.55 -3.43 6.57
CA GLU A 128 8.61 -2.49 6.95
C GLU A 128 9.44 -3.02 8.14
N GLU A 129 8.81 -3.61 9.16
CA GLU A 129 9.51 -4.25 10.27
C GLU A 129 10.40 -5.43 9.82
N ILE A 130 9.91 -6.25 8.88
CA ILE A 130 10.67 -7.37 8.33
C ILE A 130 11.84 -6.85 7.50
N GLU A 131 11.62 -5.84 6.67
CA GLU A 131 12.65 -5.22 5.85
C GLU A 131 13.79 -4.65 6.71
N GLN A 132 13.48 -3.94 7.79
CA GLN A 132 14.49 -3.45 8.74
C GLN A 132 15.27 -4.58 9.44
N LYS A 133 14.59 -5.68 9.80
CA LYS A 133 15.24 -6.87 10.37
C LYS A 133 16.18 -7.55 9.39
N ILE A 134 15.82 -7.60 8.11
CA ILE A 134 16.67 -8.14 7.04
C ILE A 134 17.91 -7.26 6.87
N LEU A 135 17.73 -5.94 6.73
CA LEU A 135 18.84 -5.00 6.58
C LEU A 135 19.84 -5.09 7.74
N THR A 136 19.34 -5.17 8.98
CA THR A 136 20.19 -5.32 10.18
C THR A 136 20.97 -6.64 10.16
N LYS A 137 20.35 -7.74 9.71
CA LYS A 137 21.03 -9.04 9.57
C LYS A 137 22.10 -8.99 8.48
N GLU A 138 21.79 -8.40 7.32
CA GLU A 138 22.75 -8.27 6.21
C GLU A 138 23.98 -7.49 6.62
N GLN A 139 23.82 -6.37 7.33
CA GLN A 139 24.94 -5.61 7.90
C GLN A 139 25.75 -6.45 8.91
N GLY A 140 25.07 -7.20 9.77
CA GLY A 140 25.72 -8.08 10.74
C GLY A 140 26.50 -9.22 10.09
N ASP A 141 26.02 -9.77 8.98
CA ASP A 141 26.70 -10.83 8.25
C ASP A 141 27.87 -10.29 7.43
N GLN A 142 27.74 -9.08 6.83
CA GLN A 142 28.87 -8.37 6.21
C GLN A 142 30.02 -8.14 7.21
N PHE A 143 29.72 -7.67 8.42
CA PHE A 143 30.74 -7.45 9.45
C PHE A 143 31.47 -8.76 9.83
N LYS A 144 30.74 -9.87 9.97
CA LYS A 144 31.35 -11.18 10.24
C LYS A 144 32.19 -11.67 9.07
N GLU A 145 31.75 -11.43 7.84
CA GLU A 145 32.50 -11.80 6.65
C GLU A 145 33.83 -11.05 6.57
N GLU A 146 33.83 -9.74 6.86
CA GLU A 146 35.05 -8.94 6.97
C GLU A 146 35.97 -9.45 8.09
N GLU A 147 35.44 -9.78 9.27
CA GLU A 147 36.21 -10.33 10.38
C GLU A 147 36.85 -11.69 10.02
N LEU A 148 36.09 -12.57 9.37
CA LEU A 148 36.57 -13.87 8.91
C LEU A 148 37.66 -13.73 7.83
N LEU A 149 37.50 -12.78 6.91
CA LEU A 149 38.48 -12.49 5.88
C LEU A 149 39.79 -11.98 6.51
N GLY A 150 39.71 -11.09 7.50
CA GLY A 150 40.85 -10.65 8.29
C GLY A 150 41.58 -11.82 8.96
N LYS A 151 40.87 -12.70 9.66
CA LYS A 151 41.46 -13.90 10.27
C LYS A 151 42.09 -14.85 9.25
N ALA A 152 41.46 -15.02 8.09
CA ALA A 152 42.01 -15.87 7.02
C ALA A 152 43.34 -15.30 6.48
N THR A 153 43.44 -13.98 6.33
CA THR A 153 44.71 -13.34 5.91
C THR A 153 45.82 -13.54 6.95
N GLU A 154 45.52 -13.40 8.24
CA GLU A 154 46.49 -13.63 9.32
C GLU A 154 46.99 -15.08 9.36
N ILE A 155 46.08 -16.05 9.15
CA ILE A 155 46.45 -17.47 9.05
C ILE A 155 47.40 -17.71 7.88
N LEU A 156 47.12 -17.11 6.72
CA LEU A 156 47.94 -17.28 5.53
C LEU A 156 49.34 -16.68 5.71
N GLU A 157 49.47 -15.56 6.42
CA GLU A 157 50.76 -14.99 6.80
C GLU A 157 51.55 -15.93 7.73
N LYS A 158 50.89 -16.43 8.79
CA LYS A 158 51.50 -17.42 9.71
C LYS A 158 51.93 -18.70 9.00
N GLU A 159 51.17 -19.15 8.01
CA GLU A 159 51.51 -20.34 7.21
C GLU A 159 52.77 -20.12 6.37
N LYS A 160 52.94 -18.93 5.78
CA LYS A 160 54.19 -18.55 5.08
C LYS A 160 55.38 -18.51 6.02
N GLU A 161 55.22 -17.93 7.21
CA GLU A 161 56.28 -17.91 8.24
C GLU A 161 56.66 -19.32 8.67
N LEU A 162 55.68 -20.19 8.92
CA LEU A 162 55.91 -21.58 9.31
C LEU A 162 56.66 -22.35 8.22
N GLN A 163 56.33 -22.12 6.95
CA GLN A 163 57.05 -22.72 5.81
C GLN A 163 58.51 -22.24 5.72
N ASN A 164 58.76 -20.97 6.01
CA ASN A 164 60.12 -20.43 6.09
C ASN A 164 60.90 -21.09 7.24
N TYR A 165 60.33 -21.14 8.45
CA TYR A 165 60.95 -21.81 9.60
C TYR A 165 61.24 -23.28 9.31
N LYS A 166 60.32 -24.00 8.65
CA LYS A 166 60.52 -25.40 8.25
C LYS A 166 61.74 -25.56 7.35
N THR A 167 61.88 -24.69 6.35
CA THR A 167 63.03 -24.70 5.44
C THR A 167 64.35 -24.45 6.18
N ILE A 168 64.35 -23.49 7.12
CA ILE A 168 65.53 -23.20 7.97
C ILE A 168 65.88 -24.41 8.84
N ILE A 169 64.89 -25.04 9.47
CA ILE A 169 65.10 -26.23 10.32
C ILE A 169 65.70 -27.38 9.49
N GLU A 170 65.21 -27.62 8.27
CA GLU A 170 65.76 -28.65 7.38
C GLU A 170 67.23 -28.38 7.02
N GLN A 171 67.60 -27.13 6.75
CA GLN A 171 68.98 -26.74 6.49
C GLN A 171 69.87 -26.97 7.72
N ARG A 172 69.40 -26.54 8.91
CA ARG A 172 70.12 -26.75 10.18
C ARG A 172 70.29 -28.22 10.51
N ASN A 173 69.30 -29.06 10.24
CA ASN A 173 69.41 -30.50 10.45
C ASN A 173 70.49 -31.13 9.55
N LYS A 174 70.59 -30.72 8.28
CA LYS A 174 71.69 -31.15 7.38
C LYS A 174 73.06 -30.70 7.90
N GLU A 175 73.15 -29.47 8.40
CA GLU A 175 74.37 -28.94 9.02
C GLU A 175 74.78 -29.76 10.26
N ILE A 176 73.82 -30.06 11.14
CA ILE A 176 74.04 -30.89 12.35
C ILE A 176 74.51 -32.30 11.96
N GLU A 177 73.88 -32.95 10.98
CA GLU A 177 74.30 -34.25 10.45
C GLU A 177 75.75 -34.23 9.94
N PHE A 178 76.10 -33.21 9.15
CA PHE A 178 77.46 -33.02 8.65
C PHE A 178 78.48 -32.83 9.78
N LEU A 179 78.17 -31.96 10.75
CA LEU A 179 79.02 -31.72 11.92
C LEU A 179 79.18 -32.98 12.78
N LYS A 180 78.13 -33.78 12.98
CA LYS A 180 78.20 -35.07 13.69
C LYS A 180 79.15 -36.04 13.00
N LYS A 181 79.05 -36.17 11.67
CA LYS A 181 79.94 -37.04 10.89
C LYS A 181 81.41 -36.59 11.00
N ASN A 182 81.66 -35.28 10.90
CA ASN A 182 83.01 -34.74 11.06
C ASN A 182 83.55 -34.95 12.47
N LEU A 183 82.73 -34.75 13.50
CA LEU A 183 83.11 -35.00 14.89
C LEU A 183 83.52 -36.47 15.10
N GLU A 184 82.80 -37.41 14.48
CA GLU A 184 83.13 -38.85 14.58
C GLU A 184 84.48 -39.17 13.91
N VAL A 185 84.75 -38.56 12.74
CA VAL A 185 86.05 -38.69 12.06
C VAL A 185 87.18 -38.13 12.94
N GLU A 186 87.00 -36.94 13.52
CA GLU A 186 87.99 -36.33 14.40
C GLU A 186 88.21 -37.16 15.68
N LYS A 187 87.14 -37.68 16.31
CA LYS A 187 87.26 -38.62 17.43
C LYS A 187 88.11 -39.84 17.07
N GLY A 188 87.91 -40.40 15.88
CA GLY A 188 88.72 -41.52 15.38
C GLY A 188 90.20 -41.14 15.22
N LYS A 189 90.49 -39.97 14.64
CA LYS A 189 91.87 -39.45 14.53
C LYS A 189 92.51 -39.23 15.89
N THR A 190 91.80 -38.59 16.83
CA THR A 190 92.27 -38.38 18.20
C THR A 190 92.56 -39.71 18.88
N SER A 191 91.69 -40.71 18.76
CA SER A 191 91.92 -42.05 19.33
C SER A 191 93.17 -42.73 18.75
N TYR A 192 93.38 -42.62 17.42
CA TYR A 192 94.58 -43.15 16.79
C TYR A 192 95.85 -42.45 17.28
N GLN A 193 95.83 -41.11 17.35
CA GLN A 193 96.94 -40.33 17.89
C GLN A 193 97.23 -40.69 19.34
N MET A 194 96.19 -40.89 20.16
CA MET A 194 96.33 -41.29 21.58
C MET A 194 97.04 -42.64 21.71
N LYS A 195 96.63 -43.66 20.94
CA LYS A 195 97.33 -44.97 20.90
C LYS A 195 98.79 -44.85 20.45
N ARG A 196 99.07 -43.93 19.51
CA ARG A 196 100.44 -43.69 19.04
C ARG A 196 101.29 -43.05 20.13
N VAL A 197 100.74 -42.10 20.87
CA VAL A 197 101.40 -41.48 22.03
C VAL A 197 101.67 -42.54 23.11
N GLU A 198 100.69 -43.36 23.48
CA GLU A 198 100.86 -44.47 24.44
C GLU A 198 101.98 -45.44 24.00
N SER A 199 102.06 -45.78 22.71
CA SER A 199 103.13 -46.63 22.19
C SER A 199 104.51 -45.95 22.24
N ILE A 200 104.59 -44.65 21.98
CA ILE A 200 105.84 -43.89 22.09
C ILE A 200 106.25 -43.77 23.56
N GLU A 201 105.31 -43.49 24.47
CA GLU A 201 105.55 -43.45 25.91
C GLU A 201 106.12 -44.79 26.41
N ALA A 202 105.56 -45.92 25.98
CA ALA A 202 106.10 -47.24 26.28
C ALA A 202 107.53 -47.44 25.74
N GLN A 203 107.82 -46.96 24.52
CA GLN A 203 109.17 -47.00 23.94
C GLN A 203 110.14 -46.08 24.68
N VAL A 204 109.70 -44.90 25.12
CA VAL A 204 110.50 -43.97 25.91
C VAL A 204 110.86 -44.60 27.26
N ILE A 205 109.91 -45.23 27.96
CA ILE A 205 110.19 -45.96 29.21
C ILE A 205 111.23 -47.07 28.97
N MET A 206 111.10 -47.85 27.89
CA MET A 206 112.12 -48.85 27.54
C MET A 206 113.48 -48.21 27.25
N ALA A 207 113.52 -47.08 26.52
CA ALA A 207 114.75 -46.38 26.20
C ALA A 207 115.41 -45.77 27.45
N GLU A 208 114.64 -45.22 28.38
CA GLU A 208 115.11 -44.75 29.69
C GLU A 208 115.71 -45.89 30.51
N ASN A 209 115.04 -47.05 30.54
CA ASN A 209 115.57 -48.25 31.19
C ASN A 209 116.90 -48.70 30.56
N VAL A 210 117.00 -48.75 29.23
CA VAL A 210 118.24 -49.08 28.51
C VAL A 210 119.34 -48.04 28.77
N PHE A 211 119.00 -46.75 28.78
CA PHE A 211 119.97 -45.68 29.06
C PHE A 211 120.52 -45.78 30.49
N ASN A 212 119.67 -46.06 31.48
CA ASN A 212 120.08 -46.32 32.85
C ASN A 212 121.04 -47.51 32.95
N ILE A 213 120.78 -48.60 32.20
CA ILE A 213 121.67 -49.76 32.12
C ILE A 213 123.02 -49.38 31.49
N ILE A 214 123.02 -48.66 30.38
CA ILE A 214 124.25 -48.20 29.71
C ILE A 214 125.07 -47.31 30.66
N THR A 215 124.40 -46.47 31.45
CA THR A 215 125.07 -45.60 32.42
C THR A 215 125.69 -46.43 33.54
N LYS A 216 124.96 -47.41 34.12
CA LYS A 216 125.52 -48.37 35.09
C LYS A 216 126.72 -49.16 34.53
N ILE A 217 126.64 -49.64 33.29
CA ILE A 217 127.75 -50.35 32.61
C ILE A 217 128.94 -49.40 32.42
N LYS A 218 128.68 -48.17 31.98
CA LYS A 218 129.72 -47.15 31.76
C LYS A 218 130.42 -46.78 33.07
N ASP A 219 129.68 -46.66 34.17
CA ASP A 219 130.24 -46.39 35.49
C ASP A 219 131.11 -47.55 35.99
N LEU A 220 130.66 -48.80 35.82
CA LEU A 220 131.44 -49.99 36.17
C LEU A 220 132.72 -50.15 35.34
N ILE A 221 132.65 -49.91 34.02
CA ILE A 221 133.82 -49.93 33.13
C ILE A 221 134.76 -48.76 33.46
N GLY A 222 134.22 -47.57 33.74
CA GLY A 222 135.01 -46.40 34.15
C GLY A 222 135.83 -46.63 35.42
N VAL A 223 135.33 -47.49 36.33
CA VAL A 223 136.03 -47.85 37.58
C VAL A 223 136.99 -49.03 37.42
N LYS A 224 136.61 -50.09 36.68
CA LYS A 224 137.38 -51.35 36.64
C LYS A 224 138.17 -51.58 35.35
N GLY A 225 137.88 -50.87 34.26
CA GLY A 225 138.49 -51.08 32.95
C GLY A 225 138.00 -52.33 32.19
N PHE A 226 137.26 -53.23 32.84
CA PHE A 226 136.65 -54.43 32.26
C PHE A 226 135.33 -54.78 32.98
N LEU A 227 134.47 -55.57 32.33
CA LEU A 227 133.21 -56.07 32.89
C LEU A 227 133.28 -57.60 33.02
N SER A 228 132.93 -58.18 34.17
CA SER A 228 132.94 -59.65 34.35
C SER A 228 131.59 -60.29 34.00
N ASP A 229 131.60 -61.56 33.58
CA ASP A 229 130.38 -62.28 33.15
C ASP A 229 129.29 -62.34 34.24
N LYS A 230 129.67 -62.43 35.52
CA LYS A 230 128.72 -62.38 36.65
C LYS A 230 128.09 -61.00 36.86
N GLU A 231 128.84 -59.93 36.65
CA GLU A 231 128.34 -58.56 36.79
C GLU A 231 127.41 -58.19 35.64
N LEU A 232 127.73 -58.69 34.44
CA LEU A 232 126.86 -58.58 33.27
C LEU A 232 125.52 -59.31 33.50
N GLU A 233 125.54 -60.55 34.01
CA GLU A 233 124.32 -61.30 34.33
C GLU A 233 123.47 -60.61 35.40
N SER A 234 124.08 -60.05 36.44
CA SER A 234 123.35 -59.32 37.49
C SER A 234 122.63 -58.10 36.93
N ILE A 235 123.27 -57.31 36.07
CA ILE A 235 122.67 -56.12 35.45
C ILE A 235 121.57 -56.50 34.46
N LEU A 236 121.76 -57.57 33.69
CA LEU A 236 120.77 -58.06 32.74
C LEU A 236 119.55 -58.70 33.43
N SER A 237 119.70 -59.19 34.67
CA SER A 237 118.59 -59.79 35.42
C SER A 237 117.57 -58.77 35.95
N GLU A 238 117.94 -57.49 36.09
CA GLU A 238 117.03 -56.39 36.46
C GLU A 238 116.04 -56.01 35.34
N ILE A 239 116.14 -56.61 34.14
CA ILE A 239 115.41 -56.23 32.92
C ILE A 239 114.03 -56.93 32.79
N LYS A 240 113.72 -57.92 33.63
CA LYS A 240 112.56 -58.81 33.44
C LYS A 240 111.29 -58.44 34.25
N GLU A 241 111.26 -57.30 34.92
CA GLU A 241 110.02 -56.69 35.48
C GLU A 241 109.70 -55.38 34.76
#